data_AF-A0A537QD96-F1
#
_entry.id   AF-A0A537QD96-F1
#
_cell.length_a   1.000
_cell.length_b   1.000
_cell.length_c   1.000
_cell.angle_alpha   90.00
_cell.angle_beta   90.00
_cell.angle_gamma   90.00
#
_symmetry.space_group_name_H-M   'P 1'
#
loop_
_entity.id
_entity.type
_entity.pdbx_description
1 polymer ?
#
loop_
_entity_poly.entity_id
_entity_poly.type
_entity_poly.pdbx_seq_one_letter_code
_entity_poly.pdbx_strand_id
1 'polypeptide(L)' 'MKVRYTRTAISEVDEIFSYISERNPRSAAQVIEAVARTVSRIALFPEWAIGGQAKCPCRCCRSTSLSGFLLS' A
#
# COMPACT_ATOMS: atom_id res chain seq x y z
N MET A 1 -1.53 0.39 -18.07
CA MET A 1 -1.73 -1.07 -17.98
C MET A 1 -3.11 -1.38 -17.40
N LYS A 2 -3.76 -2.49 -17.79
CA LYS A 2 -5.08 -2.86 -17.24
C LYS A 2 -4.92 -3.61 -15.91
N VAL A 3 -5.37 -3.02 -14.81
CA VAL A 3 -5.41 -3.68 -13.49
C VAL A 3 -6.62 -4.61 -13.43
N ARG A 4 -6.42 -5.82 -12.88
CA ARG A 4 -7.46 -6.83 -12.69
C ARG A 4 -7.45 -7.26 -11.23
N TYR A 5 -8.63 -7.42 -10.66
CA TYR A 5 -8.80 -8.02 -9.35
C TYR A 5 -9.01 -9.52 -9.48
N THR A 6 -8.48 -10.27 -8.53
CA THR A 6 -8.91 -11.65 -8.32
C THR A 6 -10.30 -11.64 -7.68
N ARG A 7 -11.00 -12.77 -7.75
CA ARG A 7 -12.29 -12.92 -7.08
C ARG A 7 -12.15 -12.74 -5.56
N THR A 8 -11.07 -13.24 -4.97
CA THR A 8 -10.74 -13.06 -3.55
C THR A 8 -10.57 -11.59 -3.19
N ALA A 9 -9.79 -10.83 -3.97
CA ALA A 9 -9.56 -9.41 -3.68
C ALA A 9 -10.85 -8.58 -3.73
N ILE A 10 -11.82 -8.95 -4.58
CA ILE A 10 -13.14 -8.29 -4.60
C ILE A 10 -13.90 -8.58 -3.31
N SER A 11 -13.91 -9.83 -2.84
CA SER A 11 -14.54 -10.21 -1.56
C SER A 11 -13.91 -9.47 -0.38
N GLU A 12 -12.58 -9.43 -0.33
CA GLU A 12 -11.84 -8.76 0.75
C GLU A 12 -12.16 -7.26 0.81
N VAL A 13 -12.26 -6.58 -0.33
CA VAL A 13 -12.62 -5.15 -0.38
C VAL A 13 -14.04 -4.94 0.17
N ASP A 14 -14.97 -5.81 -0.18
CA ASP A 14 -16.37 -5.74 0.29
C ASP A 14 -16.48 -6.02 1.80
N GLU A 15 -15.76 -7.02 2.29
CA GLU A 15 -15.70 -7.37 3.72
C GLU A 15 -15.08 -6.24 4.55
N ILE A 16 -13.94 -5.69 4.10
CA ILE A 16 -13.27 -4.56 4.76
C ILE A 16 -14.19 -3.33 4.80
N PHE A 17 -14.84 -3.02 3.67
CA PHE A 17 -15.76 -1.88 3.62
C PHE A 17 -16.93 -2.08 4.58
N SER A 18 -17.58 -3.24 4.53
CA SER A 18 -18.71 -3.58 5.40
C SER A 18 -18.33 -3.43 6.88
N TYR A 19 -17.22 -4.05 7.28
CA TYR A 19 -16.71 -3.97 8.65
C TYR A 19 -16.45 -2.53 9.13
N ILE A 20 -15.82 -1.69 8.31
CA ILE A 20 -15.56 -0.30 8.69
C ILE A 20 -16.85 0.50 8.71
N SER A 21 -17.76 0.25 7.76
CA SER A 21 -19.01 0.99 7.61
C SER A 21 -19.94 0.85 8.81
N GLU A 22 -19.94 -0.31 9.48
CA GLU A 22 -20.70 -0.56 10.71
C GLU A 22 -20.36 0.43 11.84
N ARG A 23 -19.10 0.90 11.88
CA ARG A 23 -18.60 1.80 12.93
C ARG A 23 -18.49 3.24 12.46
N ASN A 24 -18.03 3.44 11.23
CA ASN A 24 -17.78 4.74 10.66
C ASN A 24 -17.88 4.70 9.11
N PRO A 25 -19.05 5.03 8.55
CA PRO A 25 -19.26 5.00 7.10
C PRO A 25 -18.39 6.01 6.35
N ARG A 26 -18.02 7.13 7.00
CA ARG A 26 -17.13 8.13 6.40
C ARG A 26 -15.72 7.57 6.22
N SER A 27 -15.19 6.89 7.24
CA SER A 27 -13.88 6.23 7.13
C SER A 27 -13.90 5.11 6.09
N ALA A 28 -15.00 4.36 5.98
CA ALA A 28 -15.15 3.32 4.96
C ALA A 28 -15.05 3.90 3.54
N ALA A 29 -15.73 5.02 3.28
CA ALA A 29 -15.65 5.74 2.01
C ALA A 29 -14.22 6.22 1.70
N GLN A 30 -13.52 6.76 2.70
CA GLN A 30 -12.13 7.21 2.54
C GLN A 30 -11.17 6.06 2.20
N VAL A 31 -11.37 4.88 2.77
CA VAL A 31 -10.56 3.70 2.48
C VAL A 31 -10.77 3.24 1.03
N ILE A 32 -12.03 3.12 0.59
CA ILE A 32 -12.33 2.78 -0.82
C ILE A 32 -11.68 3.78 -1.78
N GLU A 33 -11.78 5.07 -1.48
CA GLU A 33 -11.16 6.12 -2.31
C GLU A 33 -9.63 5.99 -2.34
N ALA A 34 -9.00 5.67 -1.21
CA ALA A 34 -7.55 5.43 -1.15
C ALA A 34 -7.12 4.20 -1.98
N VAL A 35 -7.89 3.11 -1.93
CA VAL A 35 -7.66 1.91 -2.75
C VAL A 35 -7.80 2.24 -4.24
N ALA A 36 -8.88 2.93 -4.64
CA ALA A 36 -9.12 3.32 -6.02
C ALA A 36 -8.00 4.22 -6.58
N ARG A 37 -7.52 5.19 -5.78
CA ARG A 37 -6.38 6.05 -6.16
C ARG A 37 -5.10 5.24 -6.34
N THR A 38 -4.84 4.28 -5.45
CA THR A 38 -3.64 3.43 -5.50
C THR A 38 -3.65 2.55 -6.75
N VAL A 39 -4.79 1.91 -7.04
CA VAL A 39 -4.98 1.08 -8.23
C VAL A 39 -4.83 1.91 -9.51
N SER A 40 -5.38 3.12 -9.54
CA SER A 40 -5.19 4.06 -10.66
C SER A 40 -3.72 4.41 -10.86
N ARG A 41 -2.97 4.60 -9.77
CA ARG A 41 -1.54 4.87 -9.83
C ARG A 41 -0.75 3.66 -10.35
N ILE A 42 -1.05 2.46 -9.89
CA ILE A 42 -0.44 1.21 -10.38
C ILE A 42 -0.74 1.00 -11.87
N ALA A 43 -1.93 1.38 -12.33
CA ALA A 43 -2.28 1.29 -13.74
C ALA A 43 -1.37 2.16 -14.62
N LEU A 44 -0.93 3.31 -14.10
CA LEU A 44 0.00 4.24 -14.77
C LEU A 44 1.47 3.84 -14.57
N PHE A 45 1.81 3.39 -13.37
CA PHE A 45 3.17 3.09 -12.91
C PHE A 45 3.21 1.68 -12.26
N PRO A 46 3.24 0.59 -13.06
CA PRO A 46 3.21 -0.77 -12.55
C PRO A 46 4.30 -1.12 -11.53
N GLU A 47 5.46 -0.46 -11.61
CA GLU A 47 6.59 -0.61 -10.70
C GLU A 47 6.25 -0.25 -9.25
N TRP A 48 5.19 0.53 -9.01
CA TRP A 48 4.68 0.82 -7.68
C TRP A 48 4.04 -0.39 -7.00
N ALA A 49 3.54 -1.37 -7.77
CA ALA A 49 2.98 -2.60 -7.22
C ALA A 49 4.08 -3.62 -6.87
N ILE A 50 5.23 -3.55 -7.54
CA ILE A 50 6.31 -4.53 -7.42
C ILE A 50 7.26 -4.09 -6.30
N GLY A 51 6.71 -3.69 -5.15
CA GLY A 51 7.44 -3.18 -3.99
C GLY A 51 8.32 -4.22 -3.27
N GLY A 52 9.22 -4.88 -3.99
CA GLY A 52 10.40 -5.54 -3.44
C GLY A 52 11.56 -4.59 -3.53
N GLN A 53 11.87 -3.91 -2.41
CA GLN A 53 13.08 -3.10 -2.21
C GLN A 53 13.45 -2.23 -3.42
N ALA A 54 13.01 -0.97 -3.42
CA ALA A 54 13.86 0.07 -3.97
C ALA A 54 15.16 0.08 -3.14
N LYS A 55 16.09 -0.85 -3.43
CA LYS A 55 17.48 -0.71 -3.03
C LYS A 55 17.90 0.58 -3.70
N CYS A 56 17.99 1.64 -2.92
CA CYS A 56 18.59 2.88 -3.37
C CYS A 56 19.92 2.48 -4.06
N PRO A 57 20.12 2.82 -5.34
CA PRO A 57 21.34 2.43 -6.05
C PRO A 57 22.59 3.13 -5.48
N CYS A 58 22.39 4.13 -4.61
CA CYS A 58 23.47 4.78 -3.88
C CYS A 58 23.97 3.92 -2.73
N ARG A 59 25.30 3.89 -2.56
CA ARG A 59 26.00 3.21 -1.47
C ARG A 59 25.65 3.80 -0.08
N CYS A 60 25.01 4.98 -0.03
CA CYS A 60 24.70 5.73 1.18
C CYS A 60 23.59 5.11 2.05
N CYS A 61 22.61 4.40 1.49
CA CYS A 61 21.48 3.88 2.27
C CYS A 61 21.69 2.48 2.87
N ARG A 62 22.83 1.82 2.62
CA ARG A 62 23.12 0.46 3.13
C ARG A 62 23.74 0.47 4.54
N SER A 63 24.26 1.61 5.02
CA SER A 63 25.01 1.70 6.28
C SER A 63 24.21 2.15 7.50
N THR A 64 22.95 2.58 7.36
CA THR A 64 22.09 2.93 8.50
C THR A 64 21.32 1.72 9.03
N SER A 65 22.00 0.57 9.12
CA SER A 65 21.56 -0.55 9.94
C SER A 65 22.69 -0.83 10.93
N LEU A 66 22.41 -0.58 12.21
CA LEU A 66 23.20 -0.97 13.37
C LEU A 66 24.54 -0.24 13.59
N SER A 67 24.51 1.03 14.01
CA SER A 67 25.55 1.64 14.87
C SER A 67 25.07 3.02 15.33
N GLY A 68 24.76 3.20 16.62
CA GLY A 68 24.62 4.55 17.19
C GLY A 68 23.45 4.83 18.13
N PHE A 69 22.81 3.81 18.72
CA PHE A 69 21.90 4.02 19.86
C PHE A 69 22.44 3.30 21.08
N LEU A 70 23.58 3.78 21.59
CA LEU A 70 24.10 3.51 22.95
C LEU A 70 25.31 4.42 23.17
N LEU A 71 25.05 5.62 23.68
CA LEU A 71 25.96 6.38 24.52
C LEU A 71 25.08 7.36 25.30
N SER A 72 24.66 6.88 26.48
CA SER A 72 24.40 7.72 27.66
C SER A 72 25.69 8.36 28.15
#